data_AF-A0A0F5Y9K0-F1
#
_entry.id   AF-A0A0F5Y9K0-F1
#
_cell.length_a   1.000
_cell.length_b   1.000
_cell.length_c   1.000
_cell.angle_alpha   90.00
_cell.angle_beta   90.00
_cell.angle_gamma   90.00
#
_symmetry.space_group_name_H-M   'P 1'
#
loop_
_entity.id
_entity.type
_entity.pdbx_description
1 polymer ?
#
loop_
_entity_poly.entity_id
_entity_poly.type
_entity_poly.pdbx_seq_one_letter_code
_entity_poly.pdbx_strand_id
1 'polypeptide(L)'
;MDANKVLEKYAQGERNFNKAKLSGFIFKGSNLEQIDFNNADLSGVDFSESNLSGAKLYGANFSKAFLENANLTRIDAYSLNLSWAELSKANLSRSNLSKSDLSNANLEQANLDDANLSHGNLSQAFLTEASLVGANLYEANLTKADLREANLSKANLENVQFEEANLKGAILQLVNLKNVNLSGLNLTRVNLERANLRGANLIDAKLDGANLQKADLTGANLYGASLEGADLTGAIMPNGERYRVQSIQTKESRQQTEVTGKNIIHTDKAPEPPNSRNQAVIVNGIIYVAAQIGIDPRLNQILHEEDVGKQTEQIMANLEIILTEAGATWADVVKTTIFLKEMKDFAAMNAVYAQYFDAEMAPICACVAVAQLPKNALVQIECVALSH
;
A
#
# COMPACT_ATOMS: atom_id res chain seq x y z
N MET A 1 1.67 46.35 19.55
CA MET A 1 3.12 46.12 19.34
C MET A 1 3.27 45.96 17.84
N ASP A 2 4.29 46.55 17.20
CA ASP A 2 4.62 46.27 15.80
C ASP A 2 5.83 45.31 15.74
N ALA A 3 6.18 44.82 14.55
CA ALA A 3 7.31 43.90 14.37
C ALA A 3 8.64 44.51 14.84
N ASN A 4 8.90 45.78 14.51
CA ASN A 4 10.14 46.48 14.89
C ASN A 4 10.32 46.53 16.41
N LYS A 5 9.25 46.82 17.15
CA LYS A 5 9.29 46.86 18.61
C LYS A 5 9.59 45.48 19.23
N VAL A 6 9.14 44.39 18.61
CA VAL A 6 9.52 43.03 19.03
C VAL A 6 11.02 42.81 18.82
N LEU A 7 11.52 43.17 17.63
CA LEU A 7 12.94 43.02 17.28
C LEU A 7 13.85 43.86 18.19
N GLU A 8 13.47 45.10 18.49
CA GLU A 8 14.21 45.98 19.41
C GLU A 8 14.27 45.38 20.82
N LYS A 9 13.13 44.94 21.36
CA LYS A 9 13.05 44.28 22.67
C LYS A 9 13.87 42.98 22.69
N TYR A 10 13.80 42.20 21.62
CA TYR A 10 14.59 40.97 21.49
C TYR A 10 16.09 41.25 21.47
N ALA A 11 16.53 42.30 20.75
CA ALA A 11 17.91 42.75 20.73
C ALA A 11 18.39 43.24 22.11
N GLN A 12 17.48 43.75 22.95
CA GLN A 12 17.76 44.12 24.35
C GLN A 12 17.77 42.93 25.31
N GLY A 13 17.56 41.69 24.82
CA GLY A 13 17.58 40.47 25.63
C GLY A 13 16.21 40.00 26.10
N GLU A 14 15.11 40.70 25.76
CA GLU A 14 13.76 40.19 26.01
C GLU A 14 13.54 38.92 25.18
N ARG A 15 13.07 37.85 25.81
CA ARG A 15 12.71 36.61 25.12
C ARG A 15 11.23 36.26 25.24
N ASN A 16 10.56 36.84 26.23
CA ASN A 16 9.17 36.51 26.54
C ASN A 16 8.20 37.41 25.78
N PHE A 17 7.56 36.82 24.77
CA PHE A 17 6.49 37.41 23.98
C PHE A 17 5.24 36.50 24.01
N ASN A 18 5.04 35.81 25.13
CA ASN A 18 3.88 34.95 25.37
C ASN A 18 2.57 35.73 25.11
N LYS A 19 1.62 35.09 24.42
CA LYS A 19 0.32 35.69 24.04
C LYS A 19 0.40 36.99 23.23
N ALA A 20 1.55 37.29 22.62
CA ALA A 20 1.67 38.44 21.74
C ALA A 20 0.68 38.31 20.57
N LYS A 21 0.11 39.44 20.15
CA LYS A 21 -0.78 39.53 18.99
C LYS A 21 0.00 40.13 17.83
N LEU A 22 0.46 39.27 16.94
CA LEU A 22 1.43 39.56 15.87
C LEU A 22 0.96 39.00 14.52
N SER A 23 -0.35 38.73 14.41
CA SER A 23 -1.00 38.27 13.17
C SER A 23 -0.68 39.21 11.99
N GLY A 24 -0.27 38.62 10.86
CA GLY A 24 0.05 39.34 9.62
C GLY A 24 1.36 40.13 9.63
N PHE A 25 2.17 40.04 10.69
CA PHE A 25 3.41 40.83 10.78
C PHE A 25 4.54 40.21 9.96
N ILE A 26 5.51 41.04 9.59
CA ILE A 26 6.66 40.61 8.80
C ILE A 26 7.92 40.62 9.67
N PHE A 27 8.52 39.45 9.79
CA PHE A 27 9.76 39.15 10.48
C PHE A 27 10.76 38.43 9.56
N LYS A 28 10.51 38.45 8.25
CA LYS A 28 11.32 37.78 7.23
C LYS A 28 12.83 37.97 7.45
N GLY A 29 13.56 36.86 7.42
CA GLY A 29 15.03 36.81 7.59
C GLY A 29 15.53 37.17 9.00
N SER A 30 14.65 37.32 9.99
CA SER A 30 15.05 37.67 11.35
C SER A 30 15.70 36.50 12.10
N ASN A 31 16.56 36.81 13.07
CA ASN A 31 17.06 35.82 14.02
C ASN A 31 16.38 36.01 15.38
N LEU A 32 15.52 35.05 15.73
CA LEU A 32 14.71 34.99 16.94
C LEU A 32 14.89 33.66 17.67
N GLU A 33 16.12 33.12 17.66
CA GLU A 33 16.47 31.89 18.36
C GLU A 33 16.00 31.93 19.84
N GLN A 34 15.43 30.82 20.31
CA GLN A 34 14.95 30.64 21.69
C GLN A 34 13.91 31.67 22.16
N ILE A 35 13.26 32.39 21.24
CA ILE A 35 12.15 33.26 21.59
C ILE A 35 10.98 32.46 22.20
N ASP A 36 10.30 33.04 23.17
CA ASP A 36 9.08 32.49 23.76
C ASP A 36 7.87 33.20 23.16
N PHE A 37 7.20 32.50 22.25
CA PHE A 37 5.92 32.89 21.66
C PHE A 37 4.79 31.96 22.10
N ASN A 38 4.89 31.37 23.29
CA ASN A 38 3.84 30.47 23.78
C ASN A 38 2.47 31.17 23.76
N ASN A 39 1.47 30.52 23.17
CA ASN A 39 0.10 31.00 22.98
C ASN A 39 0.00 32.34 22.22
N ALA A 40 1.03 32.76 21.50
CA ALA A 40 0.97 33.96 20.67
C ALA A 40 0.06 33.73 19.45
N ASP A 41 -0.59 34.79 19.01
CA ASP A 41 -1.30 34.83 17.75
C ASP A 41 -0.38 35.35 16.66
N LEU A 42 0.06 34.45 15.81
CA LEU A 42 1.03 34.63 14.72
C LEU A 42 0.41 34.18 13.38
N SER A 43 -0.93 34.18 13.27
CA SER A 43 -1.58 33.77 12.04
C SER A 43 -1.19 34.68 10.88
N GLY A 44 -0.86 34.14 9.72
CA GLY A 44 -0.48 34.95 8.55
C GLY A 44 0.82 35.73 8.71
N VAL A 45 1.60 35.49 9.78
CA VAL A 45 2.91 36.11 9.96
C VAL A 45 3.87 35.67 8.84
N ASP A 46 4.76 36.54 8.43
CA ASP A 46 5.88 36.20 7.54
C ASP A 46 7.16 36.04 8.37
N PHE A 47 7.59 34.79 8.52
CA PHE A 47 8.87 34.37 9.07
C PHE A 47 9.72 33.65 8.02
N SER A 48 9.46 33.82 6.72
CA SER A 48 10.26 33.17 5.69
C SER A 48 11.74 33.48 5.92
N GLU A 49 12.62 32.49 5.73
CA GLU A 49 14.08 32.60 5.90
C GLU A 49 14.53 32.98 7.34
N SER A 50 13.64 32.98 8.33
CA SER A 50 13.96 33.37 9.71
C SER A 50 14.55 32.21 10.51
N ASN A 51 15.33 32.53 11.54
CA ASN A 51 15.79 31.56 12.53
C ASN A 51 14.93 31.63 13.80
N LEU A 52 14.16 30.58 14.04
CA LEU A 52 13.32 30.35 15.22
C LEU A 52 13.77 29.09 15.98
N SER A 53 15.00 28.62 15.77
CA SER A 53 15.50 27.42 16.43
C SER A 53 15.40 27.52 17.95
N GLY A 54 14.97 26.42 18.59
CA GLY A 54 14.77 26.36 20.04
C GLY A 54 13.64 27.26 20.58
N ALA A 55 12.84 27.90 19.72
CA ALA A 55 11.72 28.73 20.17
C ALA A 55 10.68 27.90 20.93
N LYS A 56 10.01 28.54 21.89
CA LYS A 56 8.88 27.97 22.63
C LYS A 56 7.59 28.45 22.00
N LEU A 57 6.86 27.54 21.38
CA LEU A 57 5.68 27.81 20.56
C LEU A 57 4.45 27.01 21.04
N TYR A 58 4.42 26.58 22.31
CA TYR A 58 3.30 25.85 22.90
C TYR A 58 1.98 26.59 22.64
N GLY A 59 1.02 25.93 21.98
CA GLY A 59 -0.29 26.48 21.70
C GLY A 59 -0.31 27.76 20.85
N ALA A 60 0.81 28.15 20.22
CA ALA A 60 0.84 29.32 19.36
C ALA A 60 0.02 29.05 18.08
N ASN A 61 -0.48 30.13 17.47
CA ASN A 61 -1.24 30.07 16.24
C ASN A 61 -0.40 30.61 15.08
N PHE A 62 0.10 29.73 14.22
CA PHE A 62 0.80 30.04 12.96
C PHE A 62 -0.06 29.66 11.73
N SER A 63 -1.39 29.57 11.89
CA SER A 63 -2.24 29.26 10.73
C SER A 63 -2.01 30.28 9.61
N LYS A 64 -1.84 29.79 8.38
CA LYS A 64 -1.54 30.60 7.18
C LYS A 64 -0.24 31.39 7.24
N ALA A 65 0.67 31.08 8.16
CA ALA A 65 1.97 31.76 8.24
C ALA A 65 2.87 31.39 7.05
N PHE A 66 3.76 32.31 6.67
CA PHE A 66 4.83 32.09 5.71
C PHE A 66 6.11 31.74 6.47
N LEU A 67 6.62 30.54 6.25
CA LEU A 67 7.75 29.92 6.95
C LEU A 67 8.71 29.24 5.97
N GLU A 68 8.67 29.63 4.69
CA GLU A 68 9.51 29.03 3.66
C GLU A 68 10.99 29.23 3.99
N ASN A 69 11.76 28.15 3.94
CA ASN A 69 13.18 28.13 4.33
C ASN A 69 13.45 28.56 5.79
N ALA A 70 12.44 28.66 6.66
CA ALA A 70 12.64 29.02 8.06
C ALA A 70 13.35 27.89 8.82
N ASN A 71 14.20 28.25 9.77
CA ASN A 71 14.81 27.31 10.71
C ASN A 71 13.95 27.23 11.98
N LEU A 72 13.19 26.14 12.10
CA LEU A 72 12.34 25.78 13.23
C LEU A 72 12.89 24.55 13.96
N THR A 73 14.22 24.34 13.95
CA THR A 73 14.81 23.16 14.59
C THR A 73 14.68 23.20 16.10
N ARG A 74 14.41 22.03 16.71
CA ARG A 74 14.33 21.87 18.18
C ARG A 74 13.33 22.80 18.86
N ILE A 75 12.28 23.24 18.17
CA ILE A 75 11.21 24.01 18.81
C ILE A 75 10.43 23.12 19.77
N ASP A 76 9.96 23.72 20.87
CA ASP A 76 8.96 23.09 21.74
C ASP A 76 7.59 23.64 21.38
N ALA A 77 6.84 22.86 20.61
CA ALA A 77 5.66 23.31 19.88
C ALA A 77 4.49 22.33 20.02
N TYR A 78 4.32 21.75 21.21
CA TYR A 78 3.16 20.93 21.53
C TYR A 78 1.86 21.70 21.24
N SER A 79 0.93 21.07 20.50
CA SER A 79 -0.37 21.65 20.13
C SER A 79 -0.26 22.97 19.34
N LEU A 80 0.78 23.15 18.54
CA LEU A 80 0.95 24.28 17.63
C LEU A 80 -0.05 24.21 16.47
N ASN A 81 -0.65 25.32 16.08
CA ASN A 81 -1.48 25.38 14.87
C ASN A 81 -0.65 25.93 13.70
N LEU A 82 -0.31 25.09 12.74
CA LEU A 82 0.35 25.36 11.46
C LEU A 82 -0.58 25.09 10.26
N SER A 83 -1.89 25.00 10.48
CA SER A 83 -2.82 24.69 9.39
C SER A 83 -2.72 25.75 8.30
N TRP A 84 -2.68 25.30 7.04
CA TRP A 84 -2.49 26.16 5.86
C TRP A 84 -1.19 26.98 5.84
N ALA A 85 -0.19 26.67 6.67
CA ALA A 85 1.08 27.38 6.65
C ALA A 85 1.96 26.97 5.45
N GLU A 86 2.76 27.91 4.95
CA GLU A 86 3.76 27.68 3.90
C GLU A 86 5.11 27.35 4.54
N LEU A 87 5.44 26.07 4.61
CA LEU A 87 6.66 25.52 5.25
C LEU A 87 7.61 24.89 4.23
N SER A 88 7.47 25.22 2.93
CA SER A 88 8.32 24.64 1.90
C SER A 88 9.80 24.87 2.23
N LYS A 89 10.60 23.80 2.19
CA LYS A 89 12.03 23.78 2.55
C LYS A 89 12.36 24.24 3.98
N ALA A 90 11.38 24.38 4.86
CA ALA A 90 11.61 24.71 6.27
C ALA A 90 12.33 23.55 6.98
N ASN A 91 13.11 23.86 8.00
CA ASN A 91 13.78 22.86 8.82
C ASN A 91 13.13 22.77 10.21
N LEU A 92 12.33 21.74 10.42
CA LEU A 92 11.65 21.37 11.67
C LEU A 92 12.31 20.15 12.35
N SER A 93 13.54 19.81 11.99
CA SER A 93 14.19 18.62 12.55
C SER A 93 14.34 18.69 14.08
N ARG A 94 14.12 17.55 14.74
CA ARG A 94 14.18 17.36 16.20
C ARG A 94 13.19 18.23 16.99
N SER A 95 12.15 18.72 16.33
CA SER A 95 11.14 19.56 16.97
C SER A 95 10.04 18.74 17.61
N ASN A 96 9.49 19.25 18.71
CA ASN A 96 8.32 18.67 19.35
C ASN A 96 7.04 19.28 18.77
N LEU A 97 6.39 18.57 17.85
CA LEU A 97 5.15 18.95 17.16
C LEU A 97 3.99 18.00 17.51
N SER A 98 4.06 17.31 18.65
CA SER A 98 3.02 16.37 19.04
C SER A 98 1.69 17.10 19.23
N LYS A 99 0.60 16.50 18.72
CA LYS A 99 -0.76 17.06 18.71
C LYS A 99 -0.91 18.39 17.96
N SER A 100 0.08 18.78 17.18
CA SER A 100 0.00 19.98 16.36
C SER A 100 -0.88 19.77 15.14
N ASP A 101 -1.49 20.85 14.66
CA ASP A 101 -2.31 20.86 13.45
C ASP A 101 -1.49 21.41 12.29
N LEU A 102 -1.08 20.56 11.37
CA LEU A 102 -0.42 20.88 10.10
C LEU A 102 -1.34 20.59 8.90
N SER A 103 -2.67 20.54 9.12
CA SER A 103 -3.59 20.22 8.03
C SER A 103 -3.51 21.26 6.90
N ASN A 104 -3.52 20.78 5.65
CA ASN A 104 -3.37 21.61 4.45
C ASN A 104 -2.06 22.41 4.37
N ALA A 105 -1.08 22.15 5.24
CA ALA A 105 0.20 22.86 5.20
C ALA A 105 1.03 22.42 4.00
N ASN A 106 1.81 23.35 3.44
CA ASN A 106 2.79 23.05 2.41
C ASN A 106 4.14 22.75 3.05
N LEU A 107 4.52 21.48 3.10
CA LEU A 107 5.78 20.96 3.64
C LEU A 107 6.69 20.41 2.53
N GLU A 108 6.51 20.84 1.29
CA GLU A 108 7.32 20.37 0.16
C GLU A 108 8.82 20.58 0.44
N GLN A 109 9.61 19.51 0.31
CA GLN A 109 11.05 19.49 0.59
C GLN A 109 11.44 19.95 2.02
N ALA A 110 10.50 19.96 2.97
CA ALA A 110 10.80 20.31 4.36
C ALA A 110 11.61 19.20 5.05
N ASN A 111 12.42 19.57 6.04
CA ASN A 111 13.14 18.64 6.90
C ASN A 111 12.42 18.49 8.24
N LEU A 112 11.86 17.31 8.50
CA LEU A 112 11.19 16.88 9.74
C LEU A 112 11.94 15.70 10.39
N ASP A 113 13.23 15.52 10.09
CA ASP A 113 14.02 14.42 10.63
C ASP A 113 14.03 14.44 12.15
N ASP A 114 13.85 13.26 12.76
CA ASP A 114 13.75 13.06 14.20
C ASP A 114 12.66 13.92 14.90
N ALA A 115 11.72 14.53 14.16
CA ALA A 115 10.65 15.33 14.74
C ALA A 115 9.61 14.44 15.43
N ASN A 116 9.02 14.94 16.52
CA ASN A 116 7.89 14.28 17.17
C ASN A 116 6.57 14.84 16.64
N LEU A 117 5.88 14.11 15.78
CA LEU A 117 4.58 14.44 15.17
C LEU A 117 3.45 13.55 15.73
N SER A 118 3.68 12.84 16.85
CA SER A 118 2.70 11.91 17.41
C SER A 118 1.36 12.59 17.68
N HIS A 119 0.26 11.95 17.29
CA HIS A 119 -1.10 12.48 17.36
C HIS A 119 -1.31 13.81 16.61
N GLY A 120 -0.39 14.21 15.74
CA GLY A 120 -0.51 15.41 14.91
C GLY A 120 -1.52 15.22 13.78
N ASN A 121 -2.12 16.32 13.33
CA ASN A 121 -2.99 16.34 12.16
C ASN A 121 -2.21 16.85 10.95
N LEU A 122 -1.87 15.98 10.01
CA LEU A 122 -1.25 16.31 8.72
C LEU A 122 -2.21 16.02 7.55
N SER A 123 -3.53 15.97 7.81
CA SER A 123 -4.50 15.70 6.75
C SER A 123 -4.41 16.73 5.63
N GLN A 124 -4.43 16.25 4.38
CA GLN A 124 -4.28 17.08 3.17
C GLN A 124 -2.98 17.91 3.10
N ALA A 125 -1.95 17.60 3.91
CA ALA A 125 -0.67 18.28 3.83
C ALA A 125 0.11 17.87 2.56
N PHE A 126 0.88 18.80 2.01
CA PHE A 126 1.77 18.54 0.87
C PHE A 126 3.18 18.25 1.40
N LEU A 127 3.62 16.99 1.32
CA LEU A 127 4.89 16.50 1.85
C LEU A 127 5.81 15.96 0.74
N THR A 128 5.57 16.35 -0.52
CA THR A 128 6.37 15.89 -1.65
C THR A 128 7.86 16.15 -1.40
N GLU A 129 8.69 15.12 -1.55
CA GLU A 129 10.15 15.17 -1.31
C GLU A 129 10.57 15.62 0.10
N ALA A 130 9.66 15.64 1.09
CA ALA A 130 10.00 15.96 2.47
C ALA A 130 10.82 14.85 3.12
N SER A 131 11.72 15.22 4.04
CA SER A 131 12.48 14.26 4.86
C SER A 131 11.82 14.13 6.23
N LEU A 132 11.44 12.91 6.61
CA LEU A 132 10.87 12.53 7.91
C LEU A 132 11.66 11.36 8.51
N VAL A 133 12.97 11.32 8.30
CA VAL A 133 13.81 10.19 8.72
C VAL A 133 13.82 10.11 10.24
N GLY A 134 13.45 8.95 10.80
CA GLY A 134 13.38 8.75 12.24
C GLY A 134 12.27 9.53 12.96
N ALA A 135 11.39 10.22 12.23
CA ALA A 135 10.30 10.97 12.83
C ALA A 135 9.30 10.04 13.55
N ASN A 136 8.71 10.52 14.64
CA ASN A 136 7.65 9.81 15.35
C ASN A 136 6.28 10.30 14.88
N LEU A 137 5.56 9.50 14.11
CA LEU A 137 4.20 9.80 13.63
C LEU A 137 3.15 8.90 14.30
N TYR A 138 3.45 8.30 15.47
CA TYR A 138 2.49 7.47 16.19
C TYR A 138 1.10 8.13 16.28
N GLU A 139 0.06 7.44 15.81
CA GLU A 139 -1.33 7.93 15.76
C GLU A 139 -1.53 9.28 15.04
N ALA A 140 -0.63 9.67 14.13
CA ALA A 140 -0.81 10.87 13.32
C ALA A 140 -1.87 10.64 12.22
N ASN A 141 -2.55 11.72 11.83
CA ASN A 141 -3.48 11.72 10.71
C ASN A 141 -2.79 12.22 9.44
N LEU A 142 -2.62 11.36 8.44
CA LEU A 142 -2.09 11.66 7.09
C LEU A 142 -3.16 11.44 6.00
N THR A 143 -4.44 11.41 6.36
CA THR A 143 -5.55 11.25 5.40
C THR A 143 -5.42 12.28 4.28
N LYS A 144 -5.44 11.84 3.03
CA LYS A 144 -5.30 12.67 1.81
C LYS A 144 -3.99 13.45 1.70
N ALA A 145 -2.98 13.16 2.51
CA ALA A 145 -1.68 13.80 2.40
C ALA A 145 -0.95 13.34 1.11
N ASP A 146 -0.18 14.25 0.52
CA ASP A 146 0.68 13.95 -0.63
C ASP A 146 2.11 13.70 -0.16
N LEU A 147 2.52 12.43 -0.09
CA LEU A 147 3.82 11.96 0.39
C LEU A 147 4.70 11.47 -0.77
N ARG A 148 4.45 11.91 -2.01
CA ARG A 148 5.23 11.48 -3.16
C ARG A 148 6.72 11.73 -2.96
N GLU A 149 7.53 10.70 -3.19
CA GLU A 149 8.99 10.77 -3.04
C GLU A 149 9.48 11.22 -1.64
N ALA A 150 8.62 11.24 -0.62
CA ALA A 150 8.99 11.61 0.75
C ALA A 150 9.84 10.51 1.40
N ASN A 151 10.79 10.88 2.24
CA ASN A 151 11.65 9.93 2.95
C ASN A 151 11.20 9.75 4.40
N LEU A 152 10.51 8.64 4.68
CA LEU A 152 10.04 8.25 6.01
C LEU A 152 10.89 7.12 6.60
N SER A 153 12.13 6.95 6.16
CA SER A 153 12.98 5.85 6.63
C SER A 153 13.11 5.86 8.15
N LYS A 154 12.93 4.70 8.79
CA LYS A 154 12.97 4.50 10.26
C LYS A 154 11.92 5.29 11.04
N ALA A 155 10.95 5.93 10.38
CA ALA A 155 9.86 6.60 11.07
C ALA A 155 8.98 5.60 11.83
N ASN A 156 8.43 6.04 12.96
CA ASN A 156 7.38 5.29 13.65
C ASN A 156 6.02 5.64 13.04
N LEU A 157 5.42 4.69 12.33
CA LEU A 157 4.14 4.84 11.63
C LEU A 157 3.02 3.99 12.23
N GLU A 158 3.20 3.52 13.48
CA GLU A 158 2.19 2.72 14.17
C GLU A 158 0.90 3.53 14.37
N ASN A 159 -0.23 2.92 14.00
CA ASN A 159 -1.59 3.51 14.05
C ASN A 159 -1.77 4.82 13.26
N VAL A 160 -0.93 5.09 12.26
CA VAL A 160 -1.12 6.22 11.35
C VAL A 160 -2.33 6.01 10.45
N GLN A 161 -3.09 7.08 10.22
CA GLN A 161 -4.21 7.12 9.28
C GLN A 161 -3.71 7.57 7.89
N PHE A 162 -3.77 6.67 6.90
CA PHE A 162 -3.28 6.93 5.53
C PHE A 162 -4.40 6.99 4.48
N GLU A 163 -5.68 7.05 4.89
CA GLU A 163 -6.81 6.97 3.96
C GLU A 163 -6.66 8.00 2.83
N GLU A 164 -6.72 7.54 1.58
CA GLU A 164 -6.56 8.36 0.37
C GLU A 164 -5.21 9.10 0.25
N ALA A 165 -4.19 8.77 1.06
CA ALA A 165 -2.85 9.34 0.93
C ALA A 165 -2.13 8.83 -0.32
N ASN A 166 -1.23 9.65 -0.88
CA ASN A 166 -0.41 9.28 -2.03
C ASN A 166 1.04 9.06 -1.61
N LEU A 167 1.51 7.81 -1.60
CA LEU A 167 2.88 7.45 -1.22
C LEU A 167 3.71 6.96 -2.41
N LYS A 168 3.34 7.31 -3.64
CA LYS A 168 4.09 6.91 -4.83
C LYS A 168 5.56 7.35 -4.71
N GLY A 169 6.47 6.39 -4.86
CA GLY A 169 7.92 6.64 -4.77
C GLY A 169 8.45 6.95 -3.36
N ALA A 170 7.60 6.95 -2.33
CA ALA A 170 8.05 7.22 -0.97
C ALA A 170 9.07 6.18 -0.47
N ILE A 171 9.97 6.61 0.41
CA ILE A 171 10.99 5.75 1.03
C ILE A 171 10.54 5.40 2.44
N LEU A 172 10.11 4.16 2.64
CA LEU A 172 9.60 3.58 3.89
C LEU A 172 10.54 2.47 4.40
N GLN A 173 11.86 2.64 4.26
CA GLN A 173 12.80 1.63 4.71
C GLN A 173 12.81 1.52 6.23
N LEU A 174 12.84 0.28 6.76
CA LEU A 174 12.92 0.00 8.20
C LEU A 174 11.80 0.60 9.06
N VAL A 175 10.64 0.94 8.48
CA VAL A 175 9.50 1.49 9.23
C VAL A 175 8.71 0.41 9.96
N ASN A 176 7.99 0.82 11.01
CA ASN A 176 6.98 -0.02 11.66
C ASN A 176 5.58 0.33 11.15
N LEU A 177 5.00 -0.55 10.34
CA LEU A 177 3.65 -0.48 9.76
C LEU A 177 2.77 -1.65 10.24
N LYS A 178 3.06 -2.20 11.42
CA LYS A 178 2.29 -3.31 12.00
C LYS A 178 0.82 -2.91 12.17
N ASN A 179 -0.09 -3.77 11.70
CA ASN A 179 -1.54 -3.59 11.78
C ASN A 179 -2.09 -2.31 11.10
N VAL A 180 -1.30 -1.62 10.28
CA VAL A 180 -1.74 -0.40 9.60
C VAL A 180 -2.68 -0.73 8.45
N ASN A 181 -3.69 0.12 8.24
CA ASN A 181 -4.57 0.04 7.08
C ASN A 181 -3.96 0.78 5.89
N LEU A 182 -3.59 0.03 4.86
CA LEU A 182 -2.99 0.50 3.61
C LEU A 182 -3.88 0.13 2.40
N SER A 183 -5.14 -0.24 2.62
CA SER A 183 -6.04 -0.72 1.57
C SER A 183 -6.30 0.34 0.50
N GLY A 184 -6.23 -0.05 -0.77
CA GLY A 184 -6.52 0.80 -1.93
C GLY A 184 -5.47 1.88 -2.21
N LEU A 185 -4.42 2.00 -1.40
CA LEU A 185 -3.43 3.07 -1.54
C LEU A 185 -2.56 2.88 -2.78
N ASN A 186 -2.13 4.02 -3.33
CA ASN A 186 -1.11 4.03 -4.36
C ASN A 186 0.29 3.97 -3.72
N LEU A 187 0.86 2.77 -3.72
CA LEU A 187 2.19 2.44 -3.22
C LEU A 187 3.16 2.10 -4.37
N THR A 188 2.87 2.60 -5.59
CA THR A 188 3.68 2.32 -6.78
C THR A 188 5.11 2.80 -6.56
N ARG A 189 6.10 1.94 -6.82
CA ARG A 189 7.55 2.20 -6.65
C ARG A 189 7.96 2.62 -5.22
N VAL A 190 7.13 2.32 -4.21
CA VAL A 190 7.48 2.58 -2.82
C VAL A 190 8.66 1.70 -2.39
N ASN A 191 9.54 2.21 -1.53
CA ASN A 191 10.64 1.43 -0.97
C ASN A 191 10.34 1.02 0.47
N LEU A 192 9.83 -0.19 0.65
CA LEU A 192 9.50 -0.85 1.92
C LEU A 192 10.59 -1.85 2.36
N GLU A 193 11.84 -1.69 1.91
CA GLU A 193 12.92 -2.60 2.29
C GLU A 193 13.02 -2.72 3.83
N ARG A 194 12.97 -3.96 4.33
CA ARG A 194 13.04 -4.32 5.75
C ARG A 194 11.95 -3.68 6.63
N ALA A 195 10.84 -3.22 6.03
CA ALA A 195 9.69 -2.73 6.78
C ALA A 195 8.98 -3.85 7.56
N ASN A 196 8.40 -3.51 8.72
CA ASN A 196 7.51 -4.40 9.47
C ASN A 196 6.07 -4.13 9.06
N LEU A 197 5.47 -5.02 8.27
CA LEU A 197 4.10 -4.96 7.74
C LEU A 197 3.20 -6.04 8.37
N ARG A 198 3.57 -6.58 9.54
CA ARG A 198 2.84 -7.68 10.17
C ARG A 198 1.38 -7.29 10.43
N GLY A 199 0.44 -8.10 9.98
CA GLY A 199 -1.00 -7.83 10.14
C GLY A 199 -1.52 -6.60 9.38
N ALA A 200 -0.72 -5.98 8.51
CA ALA A 200 -1.17 -4.82 7.74
C ALA A 200 -2.28 -5.21 6.76
N ASN A 201 -3.25 -4.31 6.56
CA ASN A 201 -4.29 -4.49 5.54
C ASN A 201 -3.84 -3.82 4.23
N LEU A 202 -3.53 -4.61 3.21
CA LEU A 202 -3.07 -4.17 1.89
C LEU A 202 -4.09 -4.52 0.79
N ILE A 203 -5.37 -4.71 1.15
CA ILE A 203 -6.43 -5.03 0.17
C ILE A 203 -6.44 -3.99 -0.96
N ASP A 204 -6.43 -4.41 -2.22
CA ASP A 204 -6.47 -3.55 -3.41
C ASP A 204 -5.35 -2.49 -3.49
N ALA A 205 -4.28 -2.61 -2.70
CA ALA A 205 -3.15 -1.69 -2.73
C ALA A 205 -2.34 -1.86 -4.04
N LYS A 206 -1.88 -0.75 -4.62
CA LYS A 206 -1.04 -0.75 -5.84
C LYS A 206 0.43 -0.74 -5.47
N LEU A 207 1.09 -1.89 -5.44
CA LEU A 207 2.51 -2.06 -5.10
C LEU A 207 3.39 -2.29 -6.35
N ASP A 208 2.96 -1.86 -7.52
CA ASP A 208 3.70 -2.09 -8.77
C ASP A 208 5.09 -1.44 -8.71
N GLY A 209 6.13 -2.23 -8.99
CA GLY A 209 7.53 -1.82 -8.89
C GLY A 209 8.02 -1.51 -7.47
N ALA A 210 7.26 -1.86 -6.42
CA ALA A 210 7.67 -1.61 -5.03
C ALA A 210 8.88 -2.48 -4.63
N ASN A 211 9.78 -1.93 -3.82
CA ASN A 211 10.85 -2.70 -3.19
C ASN A 211 10.37 -3.18 -1.81
N LEU A 212 10.12 -4.49 -1.66
CA LEU A 212 9.70 -5.15 -0.42
C LEU A 212 10.79 -6.08 0.12
N GLN A 213 12.05 -5.90 -0.31
CA GLN A 213 13.14 -6.80 0.08
C GLN A 213 13.23 -6.92 1.60
N LYS A 214 13.26 -8.15 2.09
CA LYS A 214 13.39 -8.48 3.54
C LYS A 214 12.31 -7.86 4.44
N ALA A 215 11.20 -7.37 3.90
CA ALA A 215 10.06 -6.90 4.69
C ALA A 215 9.38 -8.07 5.44
N ASP A 216 8.75 -7.82 6.58
CA ASP A 216 7.94 -8.81 7.30
C ASP A 216 6.44 -8.57 7.06
N LEU A 217 5.83 -9.36 6.17
CA LEU A 217 4.41 -9.33 5.83
C LEU A 217 3.59 -10.36 6.64
N THR A 218 4.13 -10.99 7.69
CA THR A 218 3.41 -12.06 8.42
C THR A 218 2.00 -11.61 8.84
N GLY A 219 0.98 -12.35 8.42
CA GLY A 219 -0.43 -12.04 8.69
C GLY A 219 -1.01 -10.85 7.92
N ALA A 220 -0.28 -10.22 7.00
CA ALA A 220 -0.79 -9.13 6.18
C ALA A 220 -1.84 -9.64 5.17
N ASN A 221 -2.86 -8.82 4.88
CA ASN A 221 -3.88 -9.14 3.89
C ASN A 221 -3.57 -8.48 2.54
N LEU A 222 -3.21 -9.28 1.53
CA LEU A 222 -2.83 -8.82 0.18
C LEU A 222 -3.93 -9.08 -0.88
N TYR A 223 -5.17 -9.34 -0.48
CA TYR A 223 -6.26 -9.62 -1.43
C TYR A 223 -6.45 -8.46 -2.41
N GLY A 224 -6.46 -8.73 -3.72
CA GLY A 224 -6.57 -7.69 -4.75
C GLY A 224 -5.37 -6.76 -4.92
N ALA A 225 -4.30 -6.88 -4.11
CA ALA A 225 -3.11 -6.04 -4.26
C ALA A 225 -2.38 -6.34 -5.58
N SER A 226 -1.98 -5.28 -6.29
CA SER A 226 -1.13 -5.39 -7.49
C SER A 226 0.34 -5.37 -7.09
N LEU A 227 1.13 -6.31 -7.61
CA LEU A 227 2.55 -6.51 -7.27
C LEU A 227 3.42 -6.61 -8.52
N GLU A 228 2.98 -6.03 -9.65
CA GLU A 228 3.70 -6.17 -10.92
C GLU A 228 5.10 -5.56 -10.81
N GLY A 229 6.14 -6.36 -11.04
CA GLY A 229 7.52 -5.90 -10.92
C GLY A 229 7.99 -5.56 -9.50
N ALA A 230 7.23 -5.91 -8.46
CA ALA A 230 7.65 -5.72 -7.08
C ALA A 230 8.79 -6.69 -6.70
N ASP A 231 9.78 -6.19 -5.96
CA ASP A 231 10.90 -7.00 -5.47
C ASP A 231 10.63 -7.52 -4.05
N LEU A 232 10.27 -8.79 -3.93
CA LEU A 232 9.99 -9.47 -2.66
C LEU A 232 11.20 -10.21 -2.09
N THR A 233 12.41 -10.02 -2.64
CA THR A 233 13.59 -10.84 -2.29
C THR A 233 13.84 -10.87 -0.77
N GLY A 234 13.74 -12.07 -0.18
CA GLY A 234 14.01 -12.29 1.24
C GLY A 234 12.92 -11.81 2.20
N ALA A 235 11.80 -11.28 1.70
CA ALA A 235 10.64 -10.91 2.51
C ALA A 235 10.08 -12.12 3.27
N ILE A 236 9.44 -11.92 4.41
CA ILE A 236 8.62 -12.92 5.10
C ILE A 236 7.19 -12.69 4.63
N MET A 237 6.56 -13.69 4.02
CA MET A 237 5.23 -13.61 3.42
C MET A 237 4.10 -13.72 4.48
N PRO A 238 2.83 -13.46 4.14
CA PRO A 238 1.72 -13.54 5.09
C PRO A 238 1.61 -14.84 5.89
N ASN A 239 2.01 -15.97 5.31
CA ASN A 239 2.03 -17.28 5.98
C ASN A 239 3.25 -17.49 6.91
N GLY A 240 4.18 -16.54 7.00
CA GLY A 240 5.41 -16.64 7.78
C GLY A 240 6.60 -17.26 7.03
N GLU A 241 6.42 -17.71 5.79
CA GLU A 241 7.51 -18.27 4.98
C GLU A 241 8.37 -17.17 4.35
N ARG A 242 9.67 -17.41 4.23
CA ARG A 242 10.55 -16.46 3.54
C ARG A 242 10.43 -16.61 2.02
N TYR A 243 10.11 -15.51 1.34
CA TYR A 243 10.22 -15.41 -0.11
C TYR A 243 11.67 -15.61 -0.52
N ARG A 244 11.93 -16.74 -1.15
CA ARG A 244 13.20 -17.05 -1.77
C ARG A 244 13.03 -16.78 -3.25
N VAL A 245 13.85 -15.87 -3.78
CA VAL A 245 14.10 -15.84 -5.22
C VAL A 245 14.64 -17.22 -5.54
N GLN A 246 13.89 -18.02 -6.29
CA GLN A 246 14.47 -19.21 -6.89
C GLN A 246 15.68 -18.70 -7.65
N SER A 247 16.87 -19.16 -7.27
CA SER A 247 18.07 -18.87 -8.04
C SER A 247 17.70 -19.09 -9.49
N ILE A 248 17.83 -18.05 -10.30
CA ILE A 248 17.85 -18.20 -11.74
C ILE A 248 19.12 -19.03 -12.01
N GLN A 249 19.01 -20.36 -11.87
CA GLN A 249 19.42 -21.16 -12.99
C GLN A 249 18.63 -20.54 -14.12
N THR A 250 19.34 -19.99 -15.10
CA THR A 250 18.78 -19.70 -16.40
C THR A 250 18.10 -20.98 -16.86
N LYS A 251 16.85 -21.18 -16.45
CA LYS A 251 15.90 -21.97 -17.18
C LYS A 251 15.72 -21.11 -18.40
N GLU A 252 16.52 -21.42 -19.42
CA GLU A 252 16.09 -21.34 -20.79
C GLU A 252 14.57 -21.47 -20.78
N SER A 253 13.91 -20.45 -21.32
CA SER A 253 12.54 -20.55 -21.79
C SER A 253 12.32 -21.97 -22.28
N ARG A 254 11.66 -22.81 -21.48
CA ARG A 254 11.26 -24.15 -21.93
C ARG A 254 10.17 -23.87 -22.94
N GLN A 255 10.62 -23.72 -24.18
CA GLN A 255 9.80 -23.61 -25.36
C GLN A 255 8.70 -24.66 -25.26
N GLN A 256 7.49 -24.25 -25.63
CA GLN A 256 6.40 -25.11 -26.05
C GLN A 256 7.01 -26.33 -26.76
N THR A 257 6.98 -27.47 -26.10
CA THR A 257 7.54 -28.67 -26.70
C THR A 257 6.46 -29.21 -27.61
N GLU A 258 6.51 -28.83 -28.89
CA GLU A 258 5.76 -29.52 -29.95
C GLU A 258 6.28 -30.95 -30.05
N VAL A 259 5.67 -31.84 -29.25
CA VAL A 259 5.80 -33.28 -29.46
C VAL A 259 4.79 -33.61 -30.55
N THR A 260 5.26 -33.71 -31.80
CA THR A 260 4.50 -34.04 -33.03
C THR A 260 3.02 -34.36 -32.80
N GLY A 261 2.16 -33.35 -33.00
CA GLY A 261 0.70 -33.46 -32.90
C GLY A 261 0.07 -33.09 -31.55
N LYS A 262 0.84 -32.73 -30.52
CA LYS A 262 0.33 -32.26 -29.21
C LYS A 262 1.02 -30.96 -28.77
N ASN A 263 0.24 -29.96 -28.41
CA ASN A 263 0.72 -28.74 -27.75
C ASN A 263 0.36 -28.78 -26.26
N ILE A 264 1.28 -28.42 -25.38
CA ILE A 264 1.10 -28.50 -23.93
C ILE A 264 1.10 -27.09 -23.36
N ILE A 265 0.06 -26.73 -22.60
CA ILE A 265 -0.08 -25.42 -21.98
C ILE A 265 0.43 -25.45 -20.55
N HIS A 266 1.30 -24.48 -20.26
CA HIS A 266 1.89 -24.20 -18.96
C HIS A 266 1.99 -22.68 -18.79
N THR A 267 1.49 -22.17 -17.67
CA THR A 267 1.56 -20.76 -17.28
C THR A 267 1.71 -20.65 -15.77
N ASP A 268 2.55 -19.72 -15.34
CA ASP A 268 2.75 -19.40 -13.92
C ASP A 268 1.60 -18.55 -13.36
N LYS A 269 0.66 -18.12 -14.21
CA LYS A 269 -0.50 -17.29 -13.82
C LYS A 269 -1.66 -18.10 -13.25
N ALA A 270 -1.70 -19.41 -13.50
CA ALA A 270 -2.68 -20.35 -12.96
C ALA A 270 -1.95 -21.42 -12.14
N PRO A 271 -2.58 -22.03 -11.13
CA PRO A 271 -1.92 -23.07 -10.34
C PRO A 271 -1.72 -24.36 -11.16
N GLU A 272 -0.80 -25.19 -10.71
CA GLU A 272 -0.72 -26.56 -11.20
C GLU A 272 -1.97 -27.34 -10.76
N PRO A 273 -2.63 -28.08 -11.67
CA PRO A 273 -3.77 -28.92 -11.31
C PRO A 273 -3.31 -30.02 -10.34
N PRO A 274 -4.13 -30.39 -9.34
CA PRO A 274 -3.74 -31.34 -8.31
C PRO A 274 -3.44 -32.76 -8.84
N ASN A 275 -4.01 -33.13 -9.99
CA ASN A 275 -4.00 -34.50 -10.52
C ASN A 275 -3.24 -34.64 -11.84
N SER A 276 -2.67 -33.57 -12.39
CA SER A 276 -2.00 -33.57 -13.68
C SER A 276 -0.73 -32.73 -13.63
N ARG A 277 0.26 -33.08 -14.45
CA ARG A 277 1.44 -32.23 -14.62
C ARG A 277 1.19 -31.08 -15.57
N ASN A 278 0.24 -31.21 -16.50
CA ASN A 278 -0.05 -30.21 -17.53
C ASN A 278 -1.38 -29.53 -17.23
N GLN A 279 -1.43 -28.21 -17.38
CA GLN A 279 -2.65 -27.41 -17.19
C GLN A 279 -3.64 -27.62 -18.34
N ALA A 280 -3.16 -27.68 -19.58
CA ALA A 280 -3.96 -28.15 -20.71
C ALA A 280 -3.09 -28.86 -21.75
N VAL A 281 -3.76 -29.64 -22.61
CA VAL A 281 -3.15 -30.26 -23.78
C VAL A 281 -4.05 -30.01 -24.99
N ILE A 282 -3.48 -29.51 -26.07
CA ILE A 282 -4.16 -29.30 -27.35
C ILE A 282 -3.76 -30.43 -28.30
N VAL A 283 -4.75 -31.11 -28.87
CA VAL A 283 -4.56 -32.17 -29.87
C VAL A 283 -5.64 -32.03 -30.93
N ASN A 284 -5.24 -31.92 -32.20
CA ASN A 284 -6.16 -31.86 -33.35
C ASN A 284 -7.29 -30.82 -33.20
N GLY A 285 -6.98 -29.63 -32.71
CA GLY A 285 -7.98 -28.57 -32.55
C GLY A 285 -8.83 -28.65 -31.28
N ILE A 286 -8.58 -29.62 -30.40
CA ILE A 286 -9.32 -29.81 -29.14
C ILE A 286 -8.39 -29.49 -27.97
N ILE A 287 -8.84 -28.62 -27.08
CA ILE A 287 -8.15 -28.20 -25.86
C ILE A 287 -8.74 -29.00 -24.68
N TYR A 288 -7.93 -29.85 -24.07
CA TYR A 288 -8.28 -30.59 -22.86
C TYR A 288 -7.67 -29.88 -21.65
N VAL A 289 -8.49 -29.21 -20.85
CA VAL A 289 -8.04 -28.49 -19.65
C VAL A 289 -8.16 -29.40 -18.44
N ALA A 290 -7.05 -29.54 -17.70
CA ALA A 290 -7.01 -30.38 -16.50
C ALA A 290 -7.86 -29.78 -15.37
N ALA A 291 -8.47 -30.67 -14.58
CA ALA A 291 -9.38 -30.31 -13.50
C ALA A 291 -8.74 -29.41 -12.43
N GLN A 292 -9.34 -28.23 -12.23
CA GLN A 292 -8.90 -27.22 -11.27
C GLN A 292 -9.71 -27.27 -9.98
N ILE A 293 -9.03 -27.01 -8.85
CA ILE A 293 -9.63 -26.71 -7.55
C ILE A 293 -9.34 -25.25 -7.18
N GLY A 294 -10.02 -24.72 -6.16
CA GLY A 294 -9.96 -23.29 -5.76
C GLY A 294 -8.64 -22.85 -5.11
N ILE A 295 -7.51 -23.17 -5.73
CA ILE A 295 -6.18 -22.74 -5.32
C ILE A 295 -5.91 -21.32 -5.82
N ASP A 296 -5.41 -20.47 -4.94
CA ASP A 296 -4.81 -19.19 -5.33
C ASP A 296 -3.43 -19.44 -5.97
N PRO A 297 -3.17 -19.01 -7.23
CA PRO A 297 -1.91 -19.27 -7.94
C PRO A 297 -0.67 -18.68 -7.27
N ARG A 298 -0.83 -17.63 -6.44
CA ARG A 298 0.28 -16.94 -5.76
C ARG A 298 0.66 -17.66 -4.47
N LEU A 299 -0.33 -18.20 -3.76
CA LEU A 299 -0.17 -18.83 -2.45
C LEU A 299 -0.12 -20.37 -2.52
N ASN A 300 -0.53 -20.96 -3.64
CA ASN A 300 -0.64 -22.40 -3.87
C ASN A 300 -1.49 -23.15 -2.81
N GLN A 301 -2.49 -22.47 -2.27
CA GLN A 301 -3.42 -22.98 -1.24
C GLN A 301 -4.86 -22.59 -1.54
N ILE A 302 -5.82 -23.30 -0.92
CA ILE A 302 -7.24 -22.95 -0.94
C ILE A 302 -7.49 -21.88 0.13
N LEU A 303 -8.10 -20.75 -0.23
CA LEU A 303 -8.33 -19.63 0.71
C LEU A 303 -9.67 -19.70 1.45
N HIS A 304 -10.67 -20.32 0.82
CA HIS A 304 -12.05 -20.37 1.32
C HIS A 304 -12.47 -21.82 1.53
N GLU A 305 -11.89 -22.49 2.54
CA GLU A 305 -12.03 -23.94 2.73
C GLU A 305 -13.49 -24.42 2.93
N GLU A 306 -14.38 -23.54 3.41
CA GLU A 306 -15.78 -23.85 3.73
C GLU A 306 -16.82 -23.21 2.78
N ASP A 307 -16.39 -22.43 1.78
CA ASP A 307 -17.30 -21.73 0.86
C ASP A 307 -17.13 -22.25 -0.58
N VAL A 308 -18.10 -23.05 -1.02
CA VAL A 308 -18.12 -23.64 -2.36
C VAL A 308 -18.25 -22.59 -3.46
N GLY A 309 -18.96 -21.49 -3.21
CA GLY A 309 -19.13 -20.40 -4.18
C GLY A 309 -17.81 -19.71 -4.44
N LYS A 310 -17.08 -19.37 -3.37
CA LYS A 310 -15.75 -18.75 -3.46
C LYS A 310 -14.71 -19.67 -4.08
N GLN A 311 -14.74 -20.98 -3.78
CA GLN A 311 -13.88 -21.93 -4.49
C GLN A 311 -14.24 -22.02 -5.97
N THR A 312 -15.53 -21.95 -6.33
CA THR A 312 -15.99 -21.93 -7.72
C THR A 312 -15.48 -20.67 -8.44
N GLU A 313 -15.57 -19.48 -7.84
CA GLU A 313 -15.04 -18.24 -8.40
C GLU A 313 -13.54 -18.37 -8.72
N GLN A 314 -12.74 -18.87 -7.77
CA GLN A 314 -11.30 -19.07 -7.97
C GLN A 314 -11.00 -20.10 -9.07
N ILE A 315 -11.78 -21.19 -9.15
CA ILE A 315 -11.63 -22.20 -10.19
C ILE A 315 -11.90 -21.61 -11.56
N MET A 316 -12.99 -20.85 -11.71
CA MET A 316 -13.34 -20.24 -12.99
C MET A 316 -12.26 -19.25 -13.44
N ALA A 317 -11.73 -18.41 -12.53
CA ALA A 317 -10.61 -17.52 -12.84
C ALA A 317 -9.35 -18.28 -13.29
N ASN A 318 -9.01 -19.39 -12.63
CA ASN A 318 -7.87 -20.22 -13.01
C ASN A 318 -8.07 -20.87 -14.40
N LEU A 319 -9.27 -21.37 -14.69
CA LEU A 319 -9.62 -21.97 -15.98
C LEU A 319 -9.58 -20.93 -17.11
N GLU A 320 -10.07 -19.72 -16.88
CA GLU A 320 -10.04 -18.62 -17.86
C GLU A 320 -8.60 -18.26 -18.27
N ILE A 321 -7.69 -18.20 -17.30
CA ILE A 321 -6.26 -17.97 -17.57
C ILE A 321 -5.70 -19.10 -18.45
N ILE A 322 -6.00 -20.36 -18.12
CA ILE A 322 -5.50 -21.52 -18.90
C ILE A 322 -6.08 -21.54 -20.31
N LEU A 323 -7.39 -21.24 -20.46
CA LEU A 323 -8.05 -21.12 -21.76
C LEU A 323 -7.43 -20.01 -22.60
N THR A 324 -7.18 -18.84 -22.00
CA THR A 324 -6.57 -17.69 -22.68
C THR A 324 -5.17 -18.03 -23.18
N GLU A 325 -4.34 -18.68 -22.36
CA GLU A 325 -2.99 -19.14 -22.76
C GLU A 325 -3.05 -20.26 -23.82
N ALA A 326 -4.16 -20.99 -23.89
CA ALA A 326 -4.44 -21.97 -24.95
C ALA A 326 -5.03 -21.34 -26.23
N GLY A 327 -5.25 -20.02 -26.26
CA GLY A 327 -5.85 -19.32 -27.40
C GLY A 327 -7.36 -19.45 -27.51
N ALA A 328 -8.06 -19.75 -26.41
CA ALA A 328 -9.50 -19.94 -26.35
C ALA A 328 -10.17 -19.04 -25.30
N THR A 329 -11.49 -18.95 -25.38
CA THR A 329 -12.37 -18.19 -24.50
C THR A 329 -13.47 -19.09 -23.94
N TRP A 330 -14.32 -18.56 -23.06
CA TRP A 330 -15.49 -19.29 -22.56
C TRP A 330 -16.48 -19.72 -23.66
N ALA A 331 -16.54 -18.97 -24.77
CA ALA A 331 -17.40 -19.32 -25.90
C ALA A 331 -16.94 -20.60 -26.63
N ASP A 332 -15.67 -20.98 -26.46
CA ASP A 332 -15.08 -22.15 -27.11
C ASP A 332 -15.23 -23.43 -26.30
N VAL A 333 -15.68 -23.30 -25.04
CA VAL A 333 -15.89 -24.43 -24.14
C VAL A 333 -17.14 -25.19 -24.56
N VAL A 334 -16.99 -26.47 -24.87
CA VAL A 334 -18.07 -27.34 -25.35
C VAL A 334 -18.55 -28.34 -24.30
N LYS A 335 -17.71 -28.65 -23.30
CA LYS A 335 -18.03 -29.61 -22.23
C LYS A 335 -17.36 -29.20 -20.92
N THR A 336 -18.09 -29.32 -19.81
CA THR A 336 -17.52 -29.23 -18.46
C THR A 336 -17.88 -30.44 -17.63
N THR A 337 -17.00 -30.85 -16.73
CA THR A 337 -17.31 -31.84 -15.68
C THR A 337 -17.10 -31.18 -14.33
N ILE A 338 -18.13 -31.21 -13.49
CA ILE A 338 -18.12 -30.63 -12.15
C ILE A 338 -18.19 -31.78 -11.14
N PHE A 339 -17.21 -31.80 -10.25
CA PHE A 339 -17.16 -32.72 -9.12
C PHE A 339 -17.41 -31.92 -7.84
N LEU A 340 -18.44 -32.29 -7.09
CA LEU A 340 -18.77 -31.71 -5.79
C LEU A 340 -18.40 -32.68 -4.67
N LYS A 341 -17.95 -32.15 -3.54
CA LYS A 341 -17.82 -32.93 -2.30
C LYS A 341 -19.19 -33.35 -1.76
N GLU A 342 -20.17 -32.44 -1.81
CA GLU A 342 -21.55 -32.71 -1.40
C GLU A 342 -22.55 -32.17 -2.42
N MET A 343 -23.53 -32.98 -2.83
CA MET A 343 -24.51 -32.57 -3.85
C MET A 343 -25.42 -31.41 -3.40
N LYS A 344 -25.56 -31.20 -2.08
CA LYS A 344 -26.33 -30.08 -1.53
C LYS A 344 -25.79 -28.71 -1.97
N ASP A 345 -24.51 -28.65 -2.30
CA ASP A 345 -23.79 -27.42 -2.68
C ASP A 345 -24.01 -27.04 -4.16
N PHE A 346 -24.74 -27.86 -4.92
CA PHE A 346 -25.00 -27.65 -6.34
C PHE A 346 -25.57 -26.27 -6.64
N ALA A 347 -26.58 -25.82 -5.88
CA ALA A 347 -27.23 -24.54 -6.15
C ALA A 347 -26.27 -23.35 -5.96
N ALA A 348 -25.44 -23.38 -4.91
CA ALA A 348 -24.47 -22.32 -4.61
C ALA A 348 -23.34 -22.28 -5.64
N MET A 349 -22.78 -23.44 -6.00
CA MET A 349 -21.80 -23.55 -7.07
C MET A 349 -22.37 -23.09 -8.42
N ASN A 350 -23.59 -23.54 -8.78
CA ASN A 350 -24.19 -23.24 -10.08
C ASN A 350 -24.54 -21.75 -10.23
N ALA A 351 -24.87 -21.07 -9.14
CA ALA A 351 -25.11 -19.62 -9.13
C ALA A 351 -23.88 -18.80 -9.57
N VAL A 352 -22.66 -19.32 -9.32
CA VAL A 352 -21.40 -18.74 -9.80
C VAL A 352 -21.08 -19.24 -11.20
N TYR A 353 -21.08 -20.56 -11.40
CA TYR A 353 -20.70 -21.20 -12.66
C TYR A 353 -21.49 -20.66 -13.86
N ALA A 354 -22.81 -20.47 -13.72
CA ALA A 354 -23.67 -20.01 -14.80
C ALA A 354 -23.38 -18.58 -15.26
N GLN A 355 -22.63 -17.78 -14.50
CA GLN A 355 -22.28 -16.40 -14.87
C GLN A 355 -21.25 -16.33 -16.00
N TYR A 356 -20.53 -17.43 -16.26
CA TYR A 356 -19.44 -17.49 -17.24
C TYR A 356 -19.89 -17.98 -18.63
N PHE A 357 -21.15 -18.40 -18.77
CA PHE A 357 -21.67 -18.96 -20.02
C PHE A 357 -22.94 -18.25 -20.45
N ASP A 358 -23.03 -17.95 -21.74
CA ASP A 358 -24.28 -17.54 -22.36
C ASP A 358 -25.28 -18.70 -22.34
N ALA A 359 -26.55 -18.43 -22.01
CA ALA A 359 -27.56 -19.47 -21.82
C ALA A 359 -27.87 -20.26 -23.10
N GLU A 360 -27.71 -19.67 -24.28
CA GLU A 360 -27.98 -20.32 -25.56
C GLU A 360 -26.79 -21.16 -26.06
N MET A 361 -25.58 -20.82 -25.60
CA MET A 361 -24.31 -21.44 -26.03
C MET A 361 -23.61 -22.21 -24.90
N ALA A 362 -24.30 -22.45 -23.79
CA ALA A 362 -23.70 -23.11 -22.62
C ALA A 362 -23.19 -24.52 -22.96
N PRO A 363 -22.01 -24.92 -22.45
CA PRO A 363 -21.48 -26.25 -22.67
C PRO A 363 -22.39 -27.31 -22.08
N ILE A 364 -22.38 -28.50 -22.67
CA ILE A 364 -22.94 -29.66 -21.99
C ILE A 364 -22.18 -29.89 -20.67
N CYS A 365 -22.89 -30.14 -19.59
CA CYS A 365 -22.30 -30.26 -18.26
C CYS A 365 -22.68 -31.60 -17.62
N ALA A 366 -21.69 -32.27 -17.04
CA ALA A 366 -21.91 -33.40 -16.14
C ALA A 366 -21.53 -32.97 -14.72
N CYS A 367 -22.45 -33.11 -13.77
CA CYS A 367 -22.22 -32.78 -12.37
C CYS A 367 -22.47 -34.00 -11.48
N VAL A 368 -21.49 -34.36 -10.65
CA VAL A 368 -21.57 -35.53 -9.76
C VAL A 368 -20.98 -35.18 -8.39
N ALA A 369 -21.51 -35.82 -7.35
CA ALA A 369 -20.89 -35.79 -6.03
C ALA A 369 -19.89 -36.94 -5.91
N VAL A 370 -18.70 -36.67 -5.38
CA VAL A 370 -17.61 -37.64 -5.21
C VAL A 370 -17.27 -37.82 -3.74
N ALA A 371 -16.66 -38.97 -3.40
CA ALA A 371 -16.32 -39.29 -2.02
C ALA A 371 -15.27 -38.33 -1.42
N GLN A 372 -14.32 -37.85 -2.23
CA GLN A 372 -13.28 -36.92 -1.79
C GLN A 372 -12.67 -36.18 -2.97
N LEU A 373 -12.30 -34.92 -2.76
CA LEU A 373 -11.53 -34.10 -3.70
C LEU A 373 -10.12 -33.81 -3.16
N PRO A 374 -9.14 -33.52 -4.03
CA PRO A 374 -7.78 -33.15 -3.62
C PRO A 374 -7.78 -31.94 -2.69
N LYS A 375 -6.83 -31.91 -1.74
CA LYS A 375 -6.69 -30.84 -0.74
C LYS A 375 -7.99 -30.54 0.04
N ASN A 376 -8.89 -31.51 0.17
CA ASN A 376 -10.20 -31.36 0.80
C ASN A 376 -11.08 -30.26 0.17
N ALA A 377 -10.86 -29.92 -1.10
CA ALA A 377 -11.68 -28.97 -1.83
C ALA A 377 -13.17 -29.35 -1.80
N LEU A 378 -14.04 -28.35 -1.95
CA LEU A 378 -15.49 -28.53 -2.01
C LEU A 378 -15.99 -28.76 -3.44
N VAL A 379 -15.24 -28.24 -4.42
CA VAL A 379 -15.57 -28.32 -5.84
C VAL A 379 -14.29 -28.47 -6.67
N GLN A 380 -14.38 -29.22 -7.76
CA GLN A 380 -13.36 -29.35 -8.78
C GLN A 380 -14.02 -29.30 -10.16
N ILE A 381 -13.46 -28.54 -11.11
CA ILE A 381 -14.04 -28.36 -12.45
C ILE A 381 -12.96 -28.56 -13.51
N GLU A 382 -13.30 -29.34 -14.54
CA GLU A 382 -12.52 -29.46 -15.79
C GLU A 382 -13.38 -29.05 -16.98
N CYS A 383 -12.71 -28.73 -18.10
CA CYS A 383 -13.41 -28.41 -19.34
C CYS A 383 -12.66 -28.89 -20.59
N VAL A 384 -13.44 -29.01 -21.67
CA VAL A 384 -12.96 -29.23 -23.02
C VAL A 384 -13.42 -28.05 -23.88
N ALA A 385 -12.48 -27.48 -24.63
CA ALA A 385 -12.74 -26.39 -25.56
C ALA A 385 -12.21 -26.71 -26.96
N LEU A 386 -12.61 -25.92 -27.95
CA LEU A 386 -12.09 -25.99 -29.31
C LEU A 386 -11.10 -24.85 -29.55
N SER A 387 -9.97 -25.14 -30.20
CA SER A 387 -9.06 -24.10 -30.67
C SER A 387 -9.44 -23.69 -32.10
N HIS A 388 -9.37 -22.40 -32.40
CA HIS A 388 -9.59 -21.88 -33.75
C HIS A 388 -8.39 -22.03 -34.68
#